data_AF-A0A218Q558-F1
#
_entry.id   AF-A0A218Q558-F1
#
_cell.length_a   1.000
_cell.length_b   1.000
_cell.length_c   1.000
_cell.angle_alpha   90.00
_cell.angle_beta   90.00
_cell.angle_gamma   90.00
#
_symmetry.space_group_name_H-M   'P 1'
#
loop_
_entity.id
_entity.type
_entity.pdbx_description
1 polymer ?
#
loop_
_entity_poly.entity_id
_entity_poly.type
_entity_poly.pdbx_seq_one_letter_code
_entity_poly.pdbx_strand_id
1 'polypeptide(L)'
;MSTKKTGLETVTSSFAPSTSTVELQPSYNIPIVLLISAIPLVVVQLWVGIVIALLGLFLLIQTLTIRLHFTPTDLDIYRGEKLLRSFPYQEWQNWRIFWNGIPILFYFKEVNSIHFLPILFDPKTLKSCLEERCPRI
;
A
#
# COMPACT_ATOMS: atom_id res chain seq x y z
N MET A 1 59.11 0.58 -17.58
CA MET A 1 58.14 -0.29 -18.27
C MET A 1 57.28 -0.95 -17.21
N SER A 2 56.10 -0.39 -16.90
CA SER A 2 55.26 -0.84 -15.78
C SER A 2 53.85 -1.12 -16.31
N THR A 3 53.51 -2.41 -16.38
CA THR A 3 52.23 -2.94 -16.86
C THR A 3 51.22 -2.91 -15.73
N LYS A 4 50.19 -2.06 -15.85
CA LYS A 4 49.06 -2.02 -14.91
C LYS A 4 48.06 -3.12 -15.28
N LYS A 5 47.85 -4.07 -14.38
CA LYS A 5 46.93 -5.20 -14.49
C LYS A 5 45.53 -4.73 -14.09
N THR A 6 44.60 -4.66 -15.03
CA THR A 6 43.21 -4.27 -14.77
C THR A 6 42.42 -5.46 -14.26
N GLY A 7 42.06 -5.43 -12.98
CA GLY A 7 41.14 -6.37 -12.35
C GLY A 7 39.69 -6.02 -12.72
N LEU A 8 38.91 -7.06 -13.03
CA LEU A 8 37.50 -7.03 -13.35
C LEU A 8 36.69 -6.75 -12.08
N GLU A 9 36.05 -5.58 -11.97
CA GLU A 9 35.12 -5.29 -10.88
C GLU A 9 33.73 -5.81 -11.24
N THR A 10 33.31 -6.86 -10.54
CA THR A 10 31.93 -7.35 -10.53
C THR A 10 31.07 -6.28 -9.84
N VAL A 11 30.23 -5.60 -10.62
CA VAL A 11 29.27 -4.60 -10.09
C VAL A 11 28.15 -5.33 -9.38
N THR A 12 28.33 -5.62 -8.09
CA THR A 12 27.23 -5.95 -7.19
C THR A 12 26.44 -4.66 -6.97
N SER A 13 25.28 -4.54 -7.60
CA SER A 13 24.34 -3.45 -7.35
C SER A 13 23.84 -3.56 -5.90
N SER A 14 24.49 -2.82 -5.00
CA SER A 14 24.04 -2.69 -3.61
C SER A 14 22.80 -1.80 -3.62
N PHE A 15 21.64 -2.42 -3.43
CA PHE A 15 20.38 -1.73 -3.18
C PHE A 15 20.54 -0.96 -1.86
N ALA A 16 20.81 0.34 -1.93
CA ALA A 16 20.89 1.18 -0.74
C ALA A 16 19.47 1.34 -0.17
N PRO A 17 19.16 0.80 1.03
CA PRO A 17 17.84 0.96 1.59
C PRO A 17 17.62 2.44 1.93
N SER A 18 16.50 2.98 1.47
CA SER A 18 15.98 4.28 1.88
C SER A 18 15.86 4.31 3.41
N THR A 19 16.66 5.16 4.08
CA THR A 19 16.79 5.19 5.54
C THR A 19 15.66 5.92 6.27
N SER A 20 14.81 6.64 5.53
CA SER A 20 13.68 7.38 6.10
C SER A 20 12.41 6.53 6.14
N THR A 21 11.61 6.73 7.18
CA THR A 21 10.24 6.22 7.27
C THR A 21 9.30 7.16 6.52
N VAL A 22 8.43 6.60 5.68
CA VAL A 22 7.42 7.35 4.92
C VAL A 22 6.02 6.96 5.40
N GLU A 23 5.29 7.92 5.97
CA GLU A 23 3.86 7.75 6.30
C GLU A 23 3.01 8.02 5.05
N LEU A 24 2.13 7.08 4.73
CA LEU A 24 1.17 7.25 3.64
C LEU A 24 0.00 8.12 4.08
N GLN A 25 -0.22 9.19 3.32
CA GLN A 25 -1.38 10.05 3.52
C GLN A 25 -2.68 9.31 3.21
N PRO A 26 -3.73 9.45 4.04
CA PRO A 26 -5.04 8.88 3.77
C PRO A 26 -5.65 9.45 2.48
N SER A 27 -6.34 8.60 1.72
CA SER A 27 -7.12 8.97 0.54
C SER A 27 -8.61 8.74 0.80
N TYR A 28 -9.39 9.80 0.71
CA TYR A 28 -10.84 9.77 0.97
C TYR A 28 -11.69 9.56 -0.30
N ASN A 29 -11.05 9.44 -1.47
CA ASN A 29 -11.75 9.40 -2.75
C ASN A 29 -12.72 8.22 -2.84
N ILE A 30 -12.25 7.01 -2.51
CA ILE A 30 -13.08 5.79 -2.55
C ILE A 30 -14.27 5.87 -1.59
N PRO A 31 -14.10 6.13 -0.28
CA PRO A 31 -15.25 6.20 0.63
C PRO A 31 -16.22 7.33 0.27
N ILE A 32 -15.73 8.50 -0.17
CA ILE A 32 -16.60 9.62 -0.56
C ILE A 32 -17.42 9.26 -1.82
N VAL A 33 -16.78 8.69 -2.85
CA VAL A 33 -17.49 8.28 -4.07
C VAL A 33 -18.57 7.24 -3.76
N LEU A 34 -18.27 6.26 -2.90
CA LEU A 34 -19.26 5.26 -2.47
C LEU A 34 -20.44 5.92 -1.75
N LEU A 35 -20.19 6.82 -0.80
CA LEU A 35 -21.25 7.53 -0.06
C LEU A 35 -22.12 8.40 -0.97
N ILE A 36 -21.52 9.16 -1.88
CA ILE A 36 -22.27 9.98 -2.85
C ILE A 36 -23.08 9.09 -3.79
N SER A 37 -22.50 8.00 -4.29
CA SER A 37 -23.20 7.06 -5.17
C SER A 37 -24.36 6.34 -4.49
N ALA A 38 -24.28 6.13 -3.17
CA ALA A 38 -25.35 5.48 -2.41
C ALA A 38 -26.65 6.29 -2.40
N ILE A 39 -26.58 7.62 -2.44
CA ILE A 39 -27.75 8.51 -2.34
C ILE A 39 -28.79 8.23 -3.44
N PRO A 40 -28.46 8.32 -4.74
CA PRO A 40 -29.42 7.97 -5.79
C PRO A 40 -29.77 6.48 -5.77
N LEU A 41 -28.83 5.61 -5.39
CA LEU A 41 -29.09 4.16 -5.30
C LEU A 41 -30.13 3.80 -4.26
N VAL A 42 -30.19 4.50 -3.12
CA VAL A 42 -31.23 4.28 -2.10
C VAL A 42 -32.63 4.59 -2.66
N VAL A 43 -32.73 5.60 -3.53
CA VAL A 43 -34.01 5.99 -4.17
C VAL A 43 -34.46 4.93 -5.17
N VAL A 44 -33.54 4.38 -5.96
CA VAL A 44 -33.85 3.38 -6.99
C VAL A 44 -34.01 1.97 -6.40
N GLN A 45 -33.11 1.60 -5.48
CA GLN A 45 -33.03 0.27 -4.89
C GLN A 45 -32.50 0.34 -3.45
N LEU A 46 -33.42 0.60 -2.52
CA LEU A 46 -33.18 0.82 -1.10
C LEU A 46 -32.09 -0.08 -0.49
N TRP A 47 -32.23 -1.40 -0.62
CA TRP A 47 -31.29 -2.36 -0.01
C TRP A 47 -29.87 -2.24 -0.56
N VAL A 48 -29.71 -2.07 -1.87
CA VAL A 48 -28.38 -1.92 -2.48
C VAL A 48 -27.77 -0.59 -2.08
N GLY A 49 -28.54 0.49 -2.11
CA GLY A 49 -28.08 1.79 -1.62
C GLY A 49 -27.61 1.75 -0.17
N ILE A 50 -28.36 1.07 0.71
CA ILE A 50 -27.96 0.88 2.12
C ILE A 50 -26.64 0.12 2.24
N VAL A 51 -26.48 -1.00 1.53
CA VAL A 51 -25.22 -1.78 1.58
C VAL A 51 -24.03 -0.95 1.11
N ILE A 52 -24.18 -0.19 0.01
CA ILE A 52 -23.12 0.68 -0.50
C ILE A 52 -22.81 1.83 0.49
N ALA A 53 -23.83 2.43 1.11
CA ALA A 53 -23.64 3.46 2.12
C ALA A 53 -22.86 2.92 3.34
N LEU A 54 -23.21 1.73 3.82
CA LEU A 54 -22.52 1.08 4.94
C LEU A 54 -21.08 0.74 4.58
N LEU A 55 -20.81 0.26 3.37
CA LEU A 55 -19.45 0.01 2.88
C LEU A 55 -18.63 1.30 2.81
N GLY A 56 -19.20 2.38 2.24
CA GLY A 56 -18.54 3.68 2.16
C GLY A 56 -18.20 4.24 3.53
N LEU A 57 -19.13 4.14 4.49
CA LEU A 57 -18.93 4.56 5.87
C LEU A 57 -17.86 3.71 6.57
N PHE A 58 -17.91 2.38 6.40
CA PHE A 58 -16.89 1.48 6.94
C PHE A 58 -15.49 1.84 6.44
N LEU A 59 -15.35 2.04 5.13
CA LEU A 59 -14.06 2.42 4.53
C LEU A 59 -13.60 3.79 5.03
N LEU A 60 -14.51 4.76 5.19
CA LEU A 60 -14.17 6.07 5.75
C LEU A 60 -13.60 5.95 7.17
N ILE A 61 -14.24 5.16 8.03
CA ILE A 61 -13.76 4.91 9.40
C ILE A 61 -12.38 4.25 9.37
N GLN A 62 -12.16 3.26 8.49
CA GLN A 62 -10.85 2.62 8.32
C GLN A 62 -9.77 3.61 7.86
N THR A 63 -10.07 4.46 6.87
CA THR A 63 -9.17 5.52 6.38
C THR A 63 -8.78 6.49 7.50
N LEU A 64 -9.72 6.85 8.38
CA LEU A 64 -9.45 7.76 9.49
C LEU A 64 -8.61 7.11 10.60
N THR A 65 -8.74 5.80 10.78
CA THR A 65 -8.22 5.06 11.94
C THR A 65 -6.86 4.43 11.68
N ILE A 66 -6.57 3.99 10.44
CA ILE A 66 -5.36 3.24 10.09
C ILE A 66 -4.33 4.15 9.41
N ARG A 67 -3.06 3.96 9.74
CA ARG A 67 -1.91 4.56 9.03
C ARG A 67 -0.98 3.48 8.54
N LEU A 68 -0.40 3.67 7.37
CA LEU A 68 0.61 2.78 6.78
C LEU A 68 1.95 3.53 6.74
N HIS A 69 2.97 2.92 7.32
CA HIS A 69 4.31 3.49 7.43
C HIS A 69 5.28 2.56 6.72
N PHE A 70 5.92 3.03 5.66
CA PHE A 70 7.02 2.32 5.04
C PHE A 70 8.30 2.67 5.78
N THR A 71 8.76 1.76 6.63
CA THR A 71 10.07 1.87 7.29
C THR A 71 11.15 1.31 6.36
N PRO A 72 12.44 1.41 6.72
CA PRO A 72 13.52 0.84 5.92
C PRO A 72 13.40 -0.68 5.69
N THR A 73 12.74 -1.41 6.59
CA THR A 73 12.70 -2.88 6.59
C THR A 73 11.29 -3.47 6.57
N ASP A 74 10.27 -2.71 6.96
CA ASP A 74 8.92 -3.21 7.22
C ASP A 74 7.84 -2.25 6.70
N LEU A 75 6.71 -2.81 6.28
CA LEU A 75 5.46 -2.08 6.20
C LEU A 75 4.75 -2.17 7.56
N ASP A 76 4.74 -1.07 8.29
CA ASP A 76 4.07 -0.98 9.58
C ASP A 76 2.64 -0.45 9.43
N ILE A 77 1.73 -1.08 10.15
CA ILE A 77 0.33 -0.65 10.26
C ILE A 77 0.09 -0.10 11.66
N TYR A 78 -0.29 1.16 11.72
CA TYR A 78 -0.60 1.86 12.96
C TYR A 78 -2.10 2.15 13.09
N ARG A 79 -2.55 2.26 14.34
CA ARG A 79 -3.84 2.83 14.73
C ARG A 79 -3.60 3.89 15.80
N GLY A 80 -3.65 5.16 15.39
CA GLY A 80 -3.07 6.23 16.20
C GLY A 80 -1.59 5.93 16.49
N GLU A 81 -1.18 5.99 17.75
CA GLU A 81 0.19 5.68 18.18
C GLU A 81 0.46 4.18 18.37
N LYS A 82 -0.57 3.32 18.27
CA LYS A 82 -0.42 1.88 18.50
C LYS A 82 -0.03 1.16 17.22
N LEU A 83 1.16 0.56 17.22
CA LEU A 83 1.56 -0.40 16.20
C LEU A 83 0.63 -1.64 16.27
N LEU A 84 -0.10 -1.90 15.20
CA LEU A 84 -0.99 -3.05 15.07
C LEU A 84 -0.26 -4.28 14.56
N ARG A 85 0.57 -4.09 13.53
CA ARG A 85 1.34 -5.16 12.88
C ARG A 85 2.45 -4.57 12.03
N SER A 86 3.57 -5.27 11.97
CA SER A 86 4.69 -5.04 11.06
C SER A 86 4.76 -6.18 10.04
N PHE A 87 5.08 -5.85 8.80
CA PHE A 87 5.23 -6.79 7.70
C PHE A 87 6.63 -6.64 7.08
N PRO A 88 7.59 -7.51 7.43
CA PRO A 88 8.98 -7.37 6.99
C PRO A 88 9.11 -7.64 5.49
N TYR A 89 9.76 -6.73 4.76
CA TYR A 89 9.93 -6.86 3.30
C TYR A 89 10.71 -8.12 2.90
N GLN A 90 11.57 -8.63 3.78
CA GLN A 90 12.34 -9.86 3.56
C GLN A 90 11.44 -11.10 3.42
N GLU A 91 10.24 -11.07 4.00
CA GLU A 91 9.28 -12.16 3.91
C GLU A 91 8.38 -12.04 2.67
N TRP A 92 8.44 -10.93 1.93
CA TRP A 92 7.55 -10.66 0.82
C TRP A 92 8.00 -11.39 -0.44
N GLN A 93 7.08 -12.15 -1.03
CA GLN A 93 7.29 -12.88 -2.27
C GLN A 93 6.77 -12.10 -3.49
N ASN A 94 5.68 -11.36 -3.31
CA ASN A 94 5.02 -10.64 -4.40
C ASN A 94 4.10 -9.55 -3.87
N TRP A 95 3.87 -8.53 -4.67
CA TRP A 95 2.83 -7.53 -4.41
C TRP A 95 2.20 -7.05 -5.71
N ARG A 96 0.94 -6.62 -5.63
CA ARG A 96 0.18 -6.06 -6.75
C ARG A 96 -0.75 -4.97 -6.26
N ILE A 97 -0.86 -3.92 -7.08
CA ILE A 97 -1.96 -2.96 -6.98
C ILE A 97 -2.94 -3.32 -8.09
N PHE A 98 -4.18 -3.61 -7.71
CA PHE A 98 -5.24 -3.93 -8.66
C PHE A 98 -5.96 -2.66 -9.11
N TRP A 99 -6.34 -2.65 -10.39
CA TRP A 99 -7.15 -1.63 -11.06
C TRP A 99 -6.40 -0.28 -11.18
N ASN A 100 -5.39 -0.22 -12.07
CA ASN A 100 -4.50 0.96 -12.21
C ASN A 100 -5.21 2.31 -12.46
N GLY A 101 -6.43 2.33 -13.01
CA GLY A 101 -7.21 3.57 -13.20
C GLY A 101 -7.90 4.07 -11.93
N ILE A 102 -8.35 3.15 -11.08
CA ILE A 102 -8.94 3.42 -9.76
C ILE A 102 -8.33 2.38 -8.82
N PRO A 103 -7.12 2.62 -8.29
CA PRO A 103 -6.42 1.63 -7.49
C PRO A 103 -7.19 1.44 -6.19
N ILE A 104 -7.96 0.36 -6.11
CA ILE A 104 -8.88 0.08 -5.01
C ILE A 104 -8.31 -0.96 -4.05
N LEU A 105 -7.42 -1.84 -4.54
CA LEU A 105 -6.98 -3.00 -3.78
C LEU A 105 -5.48 -3.22 -3.91
N PHE A 106 -4.80 -3.20 -2.77
CA PHE A 106 -3.41 -3.53 -2.61
C PHE A 106 -3.31 -4.97 -2.09
N TYR A 107 -2.46 -5.74 -2.72
CA TYR A 107 -2.21 -7.14 -2.41
C TYR A 107 -0.71 -7.33 -2.18
N PHE A 108 -0.37 -8.09 -1.16
CA PHE A 108 0.97 -8.63 -1.01
C PHE A 108 0.92 -10.02 -0.41
N LYS A 109 1.93 -10.82 -0.74
CA LYS A 109 2.09 -12.20 -0.30
C LYS A 109 3.40 -12.31 0.44
N GLU A 110 3.33 -12.81 1.67
CA GLU A 110 4.46 -13.22 2.47
C GLU A 110 4.71 -14.73 2.32
N VAL A 111 5.80 -15.24 2.88
CA VAL A 111 6.14 -16.67 2.85
C VAL A 111 4.98 -17.53 3.37
N ASN A 112 4.34 -17.10 4.47
CA ASN A 112 3.33 -17.88 5.19
C ASN A 112 1.91 -17.30 5.11
N SER A 113 1.70 -16.18 4.41
CA SER A 113 0.42 -15.46 4.45
C SER A 113 0.14 -14.63 3.20
N ILE A 114 -1.14 -14.35 2.96
CA ILE A 114 -1.59 -13.50 1.86
C ILE A 114 -2.44 -12.36 2.46
N HIS A 115 -2.17 -11.14 2.03
CA HIS A 115 -2.83 -9.94 2.53
C HIS A 115 -3.48 -9.13 1.41
N PHE A 116 -4.69 -8.67 1.70
CA PHE A 116 -5.45 -7.75 0.85
C PHE A 116 -5.84 -6.54 1.70
N LEU A 117 -5.50 -5.36 1.21
CA LEU A 117 -5.78 -4.08 1.84
C LEU A 117 -6.51 -3.20 0.83
N PRO A 118 -7.68 -2.63 1.18
CA PRO A 118 -8.23 -1.56 0.37
C PRO A 118 -7.23 -0.40 0.33
N ILE A 119 -7.01 0.18 -0.85
CA ILE A 119 -6.13 1.33 -1.04
C ILE A 119 -6.89 2.57 -0.56
N LEU A 120 -6.81 2.77 0.75
CA LEU A 120 -7.37 3.90 1.48
C LEU A 120 -6.36 5.03 1.64
N PHE A 121 -5.24 4.96 0.91
CA PHE A 121 -4.08 5.83 1.03
C PHE A 121 -3.64 6.33 -0.34
N ASP A 122 -2.76 7.33 -0.36
CA ASP A 122 -2.26 7.91 -1.61
C ASP A 122 -1.63 6.83 -2.52
N PRO A 123 -2.25 6.52 -3.67
CA PRO A 123 -1.84 5.37 -4.47
C PRO A 123 -0.52 5.61 -5.20
N LYS A 124 -0.15 6.88 -5.43
CA LYS A 124 1.10 7.23 -6.10
C LYS A 124 2.27 6.98 -5.16
N THR A 125 2.18 7.53 -3.95
CA THR A 125 3.15 7.32 -2.87
C THR A 125 3.26 5.85 -2.51
N LEU A 126 2.12 5.15 -2.37
CA LEU A 126 2.11 3.70 -2.16
C LEU A 126 2.92 2.97 -3.21
N LYS A 127 2.65 3.23 -4.49
CA LYS A 127 3.34 2.58 -5.60
C LYS A 127 4.83 2.91 -5.60
N SER A 128 5.19 4.18 -5.43
CA SER A 128 6.60 4.60 -5.39
C SER A 128 7.36 3.93 -4.25
N CYS A 129 6.79 3.87 -3.04
CA CYS A 129 7.43 3.20 -1.90
C CYS A 129 7.57 1.70 -2.10
N LEU A 130 6.59 1.04 -2.74
CA LEU A 130 6.67 -0.38 -3.08
C LEU A 130 7.73 -0.67 -4.15
N GLU A 131 7.81 0.16 -5.20
CA GLU A 131 8.81 0.00 -6.26
C GLU A 131 10.22 0.32 -5.78
N GLU A 132 10.35 1.30 -4.88
CA GLU A 132 11.59 1.61 -4.19
C GLU A 132 11.99 0.43 -3.31
N ARG A 133 11.21 0.06 -2.29
CA ARG A 133 11.65 -0.83 -1.19
C ARG A 133 11.44 -2.32 -1.44
N CYS A 134 10.50 -2.68 -2.31
CA CYS A 134 10.13 -4.05 -2.63
C CYS A 134 10.13 -4.25 -4.16
N PRO A 135 11.24 -4.03 -4.86
CA PRO A 135 11.25 -4.13 -6.32
C PRO A 135 10.78 -5.53 -6.77
N ARG A 136 9.89 -5.57 -7.76
CA ARG A 136 9.47 -6.83 -8.37
C ARG A 136 10.65 -7.41 -9.12
N ILE A 137 11.06 -8.63 -8.75
CA ILE A 137 12.08 -9.41 -9.44
C ILE A 137 11.47 -10.06 -10.69
#